data_AF-A0A7S3LD68-F1
#
_entry.id   AF-A0A7S3LD68-F1
#
_cell.length_a   1.000
_cell.length_b   1.000
_cell.length_c   1.000
_cell.angle_alpha   90.00
_cell.angle_beta   90.00
_cell.angle_gamma   90.00
#
_symmetry.space_group_name_H-M   'P 1'
#
loop_
_entity.id
_entity.type
_entity.pdbx_description
1 polymer ?
#
loop_
_entity_poly.entity_id
_entity_poly.type
_entity_poly.pdbx_seq_one_letter_code
_entity_poly.pdbx_strand_id
1 'polypeptide(L)'
;LDPDKCLAELLSSTSPSTRQLTTTIRFQSVGGNGHRVVTTVEKIFSDASLGISFRVNARGSVLVSKVAPTKILASSLLNADDRIISVNGVDCANVSADANDVARLIRN
;
A
#
# COMPACT_ATOMS: atom_id res chain seq x y z
N LEU A 1 38.65 2.85 -34.30
CA LEU A 1 37.29 3.43 -34.35
C LEU A 1 36.37 2.24 -34.55
N ASP A 2 36.01 1.59 -33.43
CA ASP A 2 35.26 0.34 -33.43
C ASP A 2 33.76 0.59 -33.71
N PRO A 3 33.18 -0.03 -34.76
CA PRO A 3 31.78 0.15 -35.11
C PRO A 3 30.80 -0.53 -34.12
N ASP A 4 31.29 -1.44 -33.27
CA ASP A 4 30.45 -2.23 -32.35
C ASP A 4 30.09 -1.51 -31.04
N LYS A 5 30.64 -0.31 -30.78
CA LYS A 5 30.36 0.43 -29.54
C LYS A 5 29.03 1.19 -29.53
N CYS A 6 28.42 1.42 -30.70
CA CYS A 6 27.15 2.15 -30.79
C CYS A 6 25.91 1.27 -30.54
N LEU A 7 26.01 -0.06 -30.67
CA LEU A 7 24.82 -0.92 -30.55
C LEU A 7 24.39 -1.17 -29.08
N ALA A 8 25.28 -0.94 -28.11
CA ALA A 8 24.98 -1.11 -26.68
C ALA A 8 24.19 0.06 -26.08
N GLU A 9 24.30 1.27 -26.62
CA GLU A 9 23.55 2.44 -26.14
C GLU A 9 22.12 2.51 -26.69
N LEU A 10 21.85 1.92 -27.86
CA LEU A 10 20.51 1.94 -28.46
C LEU A 10 19.49 0.97 -27.82
N LEU A 11 19.94 0.04 -26.99
CA LEU A 11 19.06 -0.82 -26.16
C LEU A 11 18.84 -0.28 -24.74
N SER A 12 19.47 0.85 -24.39
CA SER A 12 19.52 1.37 -23.01
C SER A 12 18.57 2.54 -22.73
N SER A 13 17.72 2.93 -23.68
CA SER A 13 17.03 4.22 -23.56
C SER A 13 15.65 4.19 -24.20
N THR A 14 14.72 3.50 -23.56
CA THR A 14 13.32 3.92 -23.42
C THR A 14 12.68 2.94 -22.45
N SER A 15 13.09 3.03 -21.18
CA SER A 15 12.27 2.48 -20.10
C SER A 15 10.88 3.08 -20.27
N PRO A 16 9.81 2.28 -20.43
CA PRO A 16 8.47 2.83 -20.30
C PRO A 16 8.47 3.53 -18.94
N SER A 17 8.07 4.79 -18.89
CA SER A 17 7.89 5.52 -17.65
C SER A 17 6.77 4.81 -16.88
N THR A 18 7.09 3.70 -16.24
CA THR A 18 6.19 2.94 -15.42
C THR A 18 5.78 3.88 -14.32
N ARG A 19 4.55 4.38 -14.39
CA ARG A 19 3.99 5.28 -13.38
C ARG A 19 3.96 4.50 -12.08
N GLN A 20 5.00 4.68 -11.27
CA GLN A 20 4.99 4.16 -9.91
C GLN A 20 3.85 4.85 -9.17
N LEU A 21 2.91 4.05 -8.69
CA LEU A 21 1.77 4.52 -7.91
C LEU A 21 2.13 4.36 -6.44
N THR A 22 2.15 5.47 -5.72
CA THR A 22 2.45 5.47 -4.29
C THR A 22 1.15 5.32 -3.50
N THR A 23 1.06 4.30 -2.66
CA THR A 23 -0.03 4.16 -1.68
C THR A 23 0.51 4.42 -0.28
N THR A 24 -0.09 5.37 0.44
CA THR A 24 0.27 5.68 1.83
C THR A 24 -0.83 5.24 2.78
N ILE A 25 -0.49 4.42 3.77
CA ILE A 25 -1.40 3.90 4.78
C ILE A 25 -0.92 4.39 6.15
N ARG A 26 -1.79 5.09 6.87
CA ARG A 26 -1.59 5.45 8.28
C ARG A 26 -2.47 4.57 9.14
N PHE A 27 -1.89 3.99 10.17
CA PHE A 27 -2.58 3.10 11.08
C PHE A 27 -2.15 3.35 12.53
N GLN A 28 -2.95 2.87 13.45
CA GLN A 28 -2.64 2.86 14.88
C GLN A 28 -2.35 1.42 15.28
N SER A 29 -1.13 1.17 15.74
CA SER A 29 -0.72 -0.18 16.10
C SER A 29 -1.29 -0.61 17.44
N VAL A 30 -1.88 -1.80 17.51
CA VAL A 30 -2.43 -2.35 18.76
C VAL A 30 -1.32 -2.83 19.69
N GLY A 31 -0.22 -3.36 19.14
CA GLY A 31 0.91 -3.87 19.92
C GLY A 31 1.86 -2.79 20.43
N GLY A 32 1.83 -1.58 19.86
CA GLY A 32 2.79 -0.52 20.13
C GLY A 32 2.23 0.66 20.92
N ASN A 33 1.57 0.46 22.05
CA ASN A 33 1.02 1.55 22.91
C ASN A 33 0.08 2.54 22.19
N GLY A 34 -0.55 2.13 21.08
CA GLY A 34 -1.40 3.02 20.28
C GLY A 34 -0.63 4.07 19.48
N HIS A 35 0.66 3.87 19.22
CA HIS A 35 1.43 4.74 18.32
C HIS A 35 0.85 4.74 16.91
N ARG A 36 0.85 5.94 16.29
CA ARG A 36 0.49 6.11 14.89
C ARG A 36 1.70 5.80 14.02
N VAL A 37 1.54 4.84 13.13
CA VAL A 37 2.57 4.40 12.19
C VAL A 37 2.11 4.74 10.78
N VAL A 38 3.06 5.08 9.92
CA VAL A 38 2.81 5.34 8.51
C VAL A 38 3.66 4.37 7.70
N THR A 39 3.02 3.68 6.77
CA THR A 39 3.67 2.84 5.77
C THR A 39 3.36 3.43 4.40
N THR A 40 4.41 3.63 3.60
CA THR A 40 4.29 4.02 2.20
C THR A 40 4.84 2.90 1.34
N VAL A 41 4.09 2.53 0.30
CA VAL A 41 4.49 1.49 -0.64
C VAL A 41 4.35 1.99 -2.07
N GLU A 42 5.31 1.61 -2.90
CA GLU A 42 5.27 1.86 -4.33
C GLU A 42 4.72 0.63 -5.05
N LYS A 43 3.80 0.88 -5.98
CA LYS A 43 3.24 -0.13 -6.84
C LYS A 43 3.66 0.12 -8.27
N ILE A 44 3.89 -0.96 -8.99
CA ILE A 44 4.17 -0.95 -10.42
C ILE A 44 2.86 -0.73 -11.21
N PHE A 45 1.73 -1.23 -10.69
CA PHE A 45 0.40 -1.17 -11.32
C PHE A 45 -0.67 -0.80 -10.28
N SER A 46 -1.75 -0.13 -10.69
CA SER A 46 -2.83 0.33 -9.78
C SER A 46 -3.58 -0.85 -9.15
N ASP A 47 -3.77 -1.91 -9.93
CA ASP A 47 -4.43 -3.14 -9.54
C ASP A 47 -3.54 -4.10 -8.74
N ALA A 48 -2.24 -3.77 -8.57
CA ALA A 48 -1.33 -4.59 -7.80
C ALA A 48 -1.83 -4.75 -6.36
N SER A 49 -2.13 -6.01 -6.00
CA SER A 49 -2.62 -6.36 -4.67
C SER A 49 -1.52 -6.16 -3.62
N LEU A 50 -1.80 -5.32 -2.63
CA LEU A 50 -0.91 -5.11 -1.48
C LEU A 50 -0.92 -6.29 -0.50
N GLY A 51 -1.87 -7.21 -0.64
CA GLY A 51 -2.02 -8.37 0.24
C GLY A 51 -2.56 -8.05 1.63
N ILE A 52 -3.39 -7.02 1.74
CA ILE A 52 -4.05 -6.66 3.00
C ILE A 52 -5.55 -6.85 2.87
N SER A 53 -6.17 -7.36 3.93
CA SER A 53 -7.63 -7.48 4.05
C SER A 53 -8.11 -6.65 5.22
N PHE A 54 -9.31 -6.09 5.10
CA PHE A 54 -9.91 -5.24 6.13
C PHE A 54 -11.16 -5.90 6.69
N ARG A 55 -11.50 -5.53 7.93
CA ARG A 55 -12.79 -5.83 8.54
C ARG A 55 -13.26 -4.65 9.37
N VAL A 56 -14.56 -4.54 9.55
CA VAL A 56 -15.16 -3.51 10.42
C VAL A 56 -15.50 -4.17 11.75
N ASN A 57 -15.12 -3.54 12.86
CA ASN A 57 -15.48 -4.03 14.20
C ASN A 57 -16.88 -3.53 14.63
N ALA A 58 -17.38 -4.00 15.77
CA ALA A 58 -18.68 -3.60 16.30
C ALA A 58 -18.81 -2.09 16.61
N ARG A 59 -17.69 -1.36 16.66
CA ARG A 59 -17.65 0.10 16.88
C ARG A 59 -17.52 0.89 15.56
N GLY A 60 -17.66 0.22 14.41
CA GLY A 60 -17.56 0.85 13.09
C GLY A 60 -16.13 1.22 12.67
N SER A 61 -15.10 0.79 13.39
CA SER A 61 -13.71 1.06 13.03
C SER A 61 -13.18 0.02 12.05
N VAL A 62 -12.44 0.47 11.03
CA VAL A 62 -11.77 -0.41 10.07
C VAL A 62 -10.45 -0.92 10.65
N LEU A 63 -10.32 -2.24 10.73
CA LEU A 63 -9.16 -2.95 11.23
C LEU A 63 -8.53 -3.79 10.12
N VAL A 64 -7.23 -4.04 10.23
CA VAL A 64 -6.55 -5.04 9.42
C VAL A 64 -7.00 -6.42 9.84
N SER A 65 -7.59 -7.17 8.92
CA SER A 65 -7.97 -8.55 9.16
C SER A 65 -6.83 -9.53 8.94
N LYS A 66 -6.02 -9.30 7.88
CA LYS A 66 -4.94 -10.19 7.50
C LYS A 66 -3.93 -9.44 6.65
N VAL A 67 -2.66 -9.75 6.84
CA VAL A 67 -1.56 -9.40 5.93
C VAL A 67 -1.05 -10.69 5.30
N ALA A 68 -0.96 -10.72 3.98
CA ALA A 68 -0.48 -11.88 3.23
C ALA A 68 1.05 -11.91 3.26
N PRO A 69 1.66 -13.03 3.69
CA PRO A 69 3.11 -13.10 3.97
C PRO A 69 4.00 -13.02 2.73
N THR A 70 3.44 -13.10 1.53
CA THR A 70 4.17 -13.10 0.25
C THR A 70 3.86 -11.86 -0.61
N LYS A 71 3.21 -10.84 -0.03
CA LYS A 71 2.76 -9.64 -0.75
C LYS A 71 3.53 -8.41 -0.29
N ILE A 72 3.31 -7.29 -0.98
CA ILE A 72 4.06 -6.04 -0.83
C ILE A 72 4.11 -5.56 0.64
N LEU A 73 3.02 -5.74 1.40
CA LEU A 73 2.96 -5.34 2.80
C LEU A 73 3.47 -6.37 3.81
N ALA A 74 3.98 -7.53 3.37
CA ALA A 74 4.46 -8.58 4.26
C ALA A 74 5.65 -8.14 5.13
N SER A 75 6.49 -7.22 4.63
CA SER A 75 7.63 -6.65 5.35
C SER A 75 7.29 -5.37 6.12
N SER A 76 6.04 -4.92 6.08
CA SER A 76 5.62 -3.71 6.79
C SER A 76 5.36 -3.99 8.27
N LEU A 77 5.27 -2.92 9.07
CA LEU A 77 4.90 -3.01 10.49
C LEU A 77 3.39 -3.21 10.72
N LEU A 78 2.60 -3.43 9.67
CA LEU A 78 1.17 -3.68 9.77
C LEU A 78 0.94 -5.09 10.30
N ASN A 79 0.16 -5.18 11.37
CA ASN A 79 -0.27 -6.43 11.96
C ASN A 79 -1.79 -6.57 11.84
N ALA A 80 -2.28 -7.80 12.02
CA ALA A 80 -3.71 -7.99 12.23
C ALA A 80 -4.16 -7.17 13.46
N ASP A 81 -5.39 -6.69 13.40
CA ASP A 81 -6.06 -5.86 14.40
C ASP A 81 -5.64 -4.40 14.45
N ASP A 82 -4.59 -4.00 13.73
CA ASP A 82 -4.21 -2.60 13.60
C ASP A 82 -5.35 -1.77 13.01
N ARG A 83 -5.60 -0.60 13.60
CA ARG A 83 -6.69 0.29 13.18
C ARG A 83 -6.22 1.18 12.04
N ILE A 84 -6.94 1.17 10.93
CA ILE A 84 -6.67 2.07 9.82
C ILE A 84 -7.18 3.47 10.18
N ILE A 85 -6.29 4.46 10.04
CA ILE A 85 -6.58 5.87 10.33
C ILE A 85 -6.78 6.64 9.03
N SER A 86 -5.93 6.42 8.02
CA SER A 86 -6.12 7.06 6.71
C SER A 86 -5.42 6.28 5.60
N VAL A 87 -5.96 6.34 4.39
CA VAL A 87 -5.35 5.78 3.17
C VAL A 87 -5.29 6.86 2.11
N ASN A 88 -4.11 7.08 1.51
CA ASN A 88 -3.90 8.09 0.46
C ASN A 88 -4.40 9.49 0.86
N GLY A 89 -4.22 9.85 2.14
CA GLY A 89 -4.67 11.13 2.70
C GLY A 89 -6.15 11.21 3.05
N VAL A 90 -6.97 10.20 2.70
CA VAL A 90 -8.38 10.13 3.08
C VAL A 90 -8.52 9.57 4.49
N ASP A 91 -9.17 10.33 5.39
CA ASP A 91 -9.44 9.91 6.76
C ASP A 91 -10.42 8.73 6.78
N CYS A 92 -10.03 7.63 7.42
CA CYS A 92 -10.82 6.43 7.64
C CYS A 92 -11.14 6.21 9.13
N ALA A 93 -10.65 7.08 10.02
CA ALA A 93 -10.77 6.89 11.46
C ALA A 93 -12.19 7.17 11.97
N ASN A 94 -12.89 8.13 11.34
CA ASN A 94 -14.18 8.67 11.79
C ASN A 94 -15.33 8.43 10.81
N VAL A 95 -15.02 7.87 9.64
CA VAL A 95 -16.03 7.54 8.65
C VAL A 95 -16.61 6.18 9.05
N SER A 96 -17.92 6.00 8.96
CA SER A 96 -18.54 4.66 8.91
C SER A 96 -18.19 3.99 7.57
N ALA A 97 -16.91 3.99 7.22
CA ALA A 97 -16.41 3.46 5.97
C ALA A 97 -16.57 1.96 6.02
N ASP A 98 -17.27 1.43 5.03
CA ASP A 98 -17.24 0.00 4.79
C ASP A 98 -15.80 -0.41 4.46
N ALA A 99 -15.42 -1.64 4.81
CA ALA A 99 -14.14 -2.23 4.42
C ALA A 99 -13.93 -2.16 2.89
N ASN A 100 -15.02 -2.19 2.12
CA ASN A 100 -15.00 -2.04 0.67
C ASN A 100 -14.52 -0.67 0.19
N ASP A 101 -14.90 0.41 0.87
CA ASP A 101 -14.49 1.77 0.49
C ASP A 101 -13.00 1.97 0.77
N VAL A 102 -12.50 1.46 1.89
CA VAL A 102 -11.06 1.47 2.19
C VAL A 102 -10.27 0.63 1.20
N ALA A 103 -10.80 -0.54 0.80
CA ALA A 103 -10.17 -1.37 -0.22
C ALA A 103 -10.11 -0.68 -1.59
N ARG A 104 -11.10 0.16 -1.94
CA ARG A 104 -11.09 0.97 -3.16
C ARG A 104 -10.02 2.06 -3.12
N LEU A 105 -9.85 2.74 -1.99
CA LEU A 105 -8.80 3.76 -1.82
C LEU A 105 -7.40 3.21 -2.05
N ILE A 106 -7.18 1.94 -1.73
CA ILE A 106 -5.91 1.28 -1.98
C ILE A 106 -5.70 0.94 -3.46
N ARG A 107 -6.75 0.71 -4.24
CA ARG A 107 -6.65 0.31 -5.66
C ARG A 107 -6.52 1.50 -6.62
N ASN A 108 -6.73 2.73 -6.14
CA ASN A 108 -6.43 3.97 -6.87
C ASN A 108 -4.93 4.23 -6.87
#